data_AF-A0A346NGD7-F1
#
_entry.id   AF-A0A346NGD7-F1
#
_cell.length_a   1.000
_cell.length_b   1.000
_cell.length_c   1.000
_cell.angle_alpha   90.00
_cell.angle_beta   90.00
_cell.angle_gamma   90.00
#
_symmetry.space_group_name_H-M   'P 1'
#
loop_
_entity.id
_entity.type
_entity.pdbx_description
1 polymer ?
#
loop_
_entity_poly.entity_id
_entity_poly.type
_entity_poly.pdbx_seq_one_letter_code
_entity_poly.pdbx_strand_id
1 'polypeptide(L)'
;PRNYHELCNMFNDIFRKAPRYGDLGPPLYMVMARIMNTKAGFSAFTRESLNAHFKALLDTWGLFLSSPASRDVLVADKFDDKHYGWFSEPAKAAMMKHYPGRTFEQVFICDEHAPYHDFISYDDFFNRRFRDRDTDRPVVGGVKDTTLIGAACESVSYNVSDDLQSLHTLFIKGEAYSLKHLLNNDPFTEQFEHG
;
A
#
# COMPACT_ATOMS: atom_id res chain seq x y z
N PRO A 1 5.88 -18.92 -9.56
CA PRO A 1 7.22 -19.51 -9.71
C PRO A 1 7.22 -21.02 -9.44
N ARG A 2 7.74 -21.84 -10.38
CA ARG A 2 8.00 -23.28 -10.15
C ARG A 2 9.36 -23.57 -9.52
N ASN A 3 10.31 -22.64 -9.67
CA ASN A 3 11.66 -22.72 -9.11
C ASN A 3 12.22 -21.31 -8.87
N TYR A 4 13.42 -21.22 -8.28
CA TYR A 4 14.01 -19.93 -7.92
C TYR A 4 14.43 -19.09 -9.13
N HIS A 5 14.85 -19.69 -10.25
CA HIS A 5 15.14 -18.94 -11.48
C HIS A 5 13.89 -18.25 -12.03
N GLU A 6 12.76 -18.95 -12.04
CA GLU A 6 11.48 -18.37 -12.45
C GLU A 6 11.08 -17.22 -11.50
N LEU A 7 11.29 -17.38 -10.18
CA LEU A 7 11.05 -16.32 -9.20
C LEU A 7 11.92 -15.09 -9.49
N CYS A 8 13.22 -15.26 -9.69
CA CYS A 8 14.14 -14.16 -10.01
C CYS A 8 13.75 -13.46 -11.32
N ASN A 9 13.33 -14.20 -12.34
CA ASN A 9 12.87 -13.63 -13.60
C ASN A 9 11.58 -12.82 -13.42
N MET A 10 10.63 -13.31 -12.63
CA MET A 10 9.40 -12.58 -12.30
C MET A 10 9.70 -11.28 -11.54
N PHE A 11 10.61 -11.33 -10.56
CA PHE A 11 11.06 -10.13 -9.84
C PHE A 11 11.75 -9.13 -10.77
N ASN A 12 12.61 -9.62 -11.65
CA ASN A 12 13.30 -8.77 -12.62
C ASN A 12 12.32 -8.06 -13.57
N ASP A 13 11.18 -8.69 -13.88
CA ASP A 13 10.11 -8.06 -14.65
C ASP A 13 9.31 -7.03 -13.81
N ILE A 14 8.95 -7.38 -12.57
CA ILE A 14 8.14 -6.53 -11.68
C ILE A 14 8.89 -5.26 -11.27
N PHE A 15 10.15 -5.37 -10.83
CA PHE A 15 10.90 -4.25 -10.25
C PHE A 15 11.35 -3.20 -11.28
N ARG A 16 10.90 -3.31 -12.54
CA ARG A 16 11.18 -2.37 -13.63
C ARG A 16 9.91 -1.71 -14.18
N LYS A 17 8.77 -1.95 -13.54
CA LYS A 17 7.46 -1.48 -14.00
C LYS A 17 6.70 -0.84 -12.86
N ALA A 18 5.91 0.17 -13.21
CA ALA A 18 4.93 0.72 -12.30
C ALA A 18 3.66 -0.17 -12.31
N PRO A 19 2.97 -0.32 -11.17
CA PRO A 19 1.71 -1.06 -11.13
C PRO A 19 0.63 -0.41 -12.01
N ARG A 20 -0.14 -1.23 -12.73
CA ARG A 20 -1.27 -0.78 -13.56
C ARG A 20 -2.55 -0.83 -12.74
N TYR A 21 -3.53 0.00 -13.10
CA TYR A 21 -4.86 -0.11 -12.50
C TYR A 21 -5.53 -1.42 -12.96
N GLY A 22 -6.19 -2.13 -12.06
CA GLY A 22 -6.83 -3.42 -12.32
C GLY A 22 -6.09 -4.63 -11.73
N ASP A 23 -4.87 -4.44 -11.23
CA ASP A 23 -4.17 -5.44 -10.43
C ASP A 23 -4.94 -5.71 -9.11
N LEU A 24 -5.13 -6.99 -8.76
CA LEU A 24 -5.82 -7.40 -7.51
C LEU A 24 -5.02 -7.05 -6.23
N GLY A 25 -3.77 -6.66 -6.37
CA GLY A 25 -2.86 -6.30 -5.29
C GLY A 25 -1.45 -6.06 -5.81
N PRO A 26 -0.49 -5.72 -4.94
CA PRO A 26 0.88 -5.47 -5.35
C PRO A 26 1.44 -6.68 -6.13
N PRO A 27 2.01 -6.48 -7.34
CA PRO A 27 2.46 -7.58 -8.20
C PRO A 27 3.42 -8.54 -7.49
N LEU A 28 4.28 -8.02 -6.62
CA LEU A 28 5.18 -8.82 -5.78
C LEU A 28 4.41 -9.80 -4.90
N TYR A 29 3.37 -9.34 -4.18
CA TYR A 29 2.57 -10.19 -3.30
C TYR A 29 1.91 -11.34 -4.08
N MET A 30 1.40 -11.07 -5.28
CA MET A 30 0.74 -12.09 -6.12
C MET A 30 1.69 -13.22 -6.52
N VAL A 31 2.97 -12.93 -6.72
CA VAL A 31 4.01 -13.95 -6.96
C VAL A 31 4.38 -14.69 -5.67
N MET A 32 4.44 -13.95 -4.56
CA MET A 32 4.98 -14.41 -3.28
C MET A 32 3.98 -15.22 -2.44
N ALA A 33 2.69 -14.94 -2.54
CA ALA A 33 1.66 -15.54 -1.68
C ALA A 33 1.70 -17.07 -1.67
N ARG A 34 2.02 -17.68 -2.82
CA ARG A 34 2.15 -19.15 -2.94
C ARG A 34 3.34 -19.73 -2.18
N ILE A 35 4.45 -19.00 -2.08
CA ILE A 35 5.67 -19.51 -1.44
C ILE A 35 5.74 -19.13 0.04
N MET A 36 5.23 -17.94 0.41
CA MET A 36 5.21 -17.47 1.79
C MET A 36 4.34 -18.35 2.69
N ASN A 37 3.25 -18.92 2.15
CA ASN A 37 2.32 -19.78 2.90
C ASN A 37 2.78 -21.24 3.03
N THR A 38 4.10 -21.48 3.07
CA THR A 38 4.69 -22.83 3.24
C THR A 38 5.70 -22.86 4.37
N LYS A 39 5.92 -24.03 5.00
CA LYS A 39 6.96 -24.17 6.06
C LYS A 39 8.35 -23.78 5.58
N ALA A 40 8.70 -24.16 4.34
CA ALA A 40 9.97 -23.79 3.73
C ALA A 40 10.06 -22.27 3.48
N GLY A 41 8.96 -21.65 3.03
CA GLY A 41 8.84 -20.21 2.90
C GLY A 41 9.05 -19.50 4.23
N PHE A 42 8.34 -19.91 5.28
CA PHE A 42 8.53 -19.37 6.63
C PHE A 42 9.99 -19.42 7.07
N SER A 43 10.66 -20.58 6.92
CA SER A 43 12.08 -20.72 7.25
C SER A 43 12.99 -19.85 6.39
N ALA A 44 12.65 -19.60 5.12
CA ALA A 44 13.43 -18.75 4.25
C ALA A 44 13.27 -17.25 4.60
N PHE A 45 12.04 -16.77 4.75
CA PHE A 45 11.72 -15.35 4.96
C PHE A 45 11.98 -14.85 6.38
N THR A 46 12.27 -15.75 7.32
CA THR A 46 12.78 -15.39 8.65
C THR A 46 14.30 -15.22 8.67
N ARG A 47 15.01 -15.52 7.57
CA ARG A 47 16.46 -15.32 7.50
C ARG A 47 16.80 -13.88 7.17
N GLU A 48 17.50 -13.22 8.09
CA GLU A 48 17.99 -11.84 7.91
C GLU A 48 18.78 -11.65 6.61
N SER A 49 19.67 -12.59 6.29
CA SER A 49 20.42 -12.58 5.02
C SER A 49 19.52 -12.51 3.78
N LEU A 50 18.38 -13.19 3.77
CA LEU A 50 17.44 -13.12 2.65
C LEU A 50 16.69 -11.79 2.66
N ASN A 51 16.25 -11.35 3.84
CA ASN A 51 15.53 -10.07 4.01
C ASN A 51 16.39 -8.87 3.59
N ALA A 52 17.70 -8.91 3.79
CA ALA A 52 18.62 -7.88 3.29
C ALA A 52 18.60 -7.76 1.75
N HIS A 53 18.53 -8.89 1.03
CA HIS A 53 18.41 -8.87 -0.44
C HIS A 53 17.04 -8.36 -0.90
N PHE A 54 15.97 -8.75 -0.20
CA PHE A 54 14.63 -8.21 -0.48
C PHE A 54 14.59 -6.70 -0.26
N LYS A 55 15.21 -6.20 0.81
CA LYS A 55 15.33 -4.77 1.06
C LYS A 55 16.01 -4.07 -0.11
N ALA A 56 17.16 -4.57 -0.58
CA ALA A 56 17.86 -3.97 -1.72
C ALA A 56 17.02 -3.95 -3.01
N LEU A 57 16.25 -5.02 -3.27
CA LEU A 57 15.33 -5.08 -4.41
C LEU A 57 14.19 -4.07 -4.29
N LEU A 58 13.58 -3.97 -3.11
CA LEU A 58 12.49 -3.03 -2.82
C LEU A 58 12.97 -1.57 -2.85
N ASP A 59 14.16 -1.29 -2.31
CA ASP A 59 14.79 0.04 -2.37
C ASP A 59 15.02 0.43 -3.85
N THR A 60 15.52 -0.49 -4.67
CA THR A 60 15.74 -0.26 -6.11
C THR A 60 14.43 0.01 -6.84
N TRP A 61 13.37 -0.74 -6.52
CA TRP A 61 12.06 -0.50 -7.11
C TRP A 61 11.47 0.84 -6.67
N GLY A 62 11.62 1.21 -5.40
CA GLY A 62 11.22 2.52 -4.88
C GLY A 62 11.92 3.65 -5.62
N LEU A 63 13.24 3.54 -5.88
CA LEU A 63 13.96 4.51 -6.71
C LEU A 63 13.37 4.63 -8.12
N PHE A 64 12.98 3.51 -8.74
CA PHE A 64 12.32 3.52 -10.04
C PHE A 64 10.93 4.17 -9.96
N LEU A 65 10.09 3.81 -8.99
CA LEU A 65 8.72 4.34 -8.82
C LEU A 65 8.68 5.83 -8.46
N SER A 66 9.76 6.33 -7.85
CA SER A 66 9.98 7.74 -7.58
C SER A 66 10.57 8.51 -8.76
N SER A 67 10.89 7.84 -9.88
CA SER A 67 11.49 8.47 -11.06
C SER A 67 10.45 8.87 -12.12
N PRO A 68 10.77 9.81 -13.03
CA PRO A 68 9.90 10.16 -14.16
C PRO A 68 9.58 8.99 -15.11
N ALA A 69 10.40 7.93 -15.11
CA ALA A 69 10.22 6.77 -15.97
C ALA A 69 9.03 5.88 -15.57
N SER A 70 8.56 5.98 -14.31
CA SER A 70 7.43 5.18 -13.82
C SER A 70 6.06 5.78 -14.16
N ARG A 71 6.02 6.89 -14.91
CA ARG A 71 4.77 7.58 -15.28
C ARG A 71 4.06 6.94 -16.47
N ASP A 72 4.64 5.91 -17.07
CA ASP A 72 4.08 5.20 -18.22
C ASP A 72 2.67 4.60 -17.96
N VAL A 73 2.32 4.38 -16.70
CA VAL A 73 0.99 3.94 -16.26
C VAL A 73 0.02 5.08 -15.92
N LEU A 74 0.48 6.34 -15.88
CA LEU A 74 -0.33 7.53 -15.57
C LEU A 74 -0.97 8.09 -16.85
N VAL A 75 -1.77 7.24 -17.50
CA VAL A 75 -2.41 7.50 -18.80
C VAL A 75 -3.89 7.11 -18.77
N ALA A 76 -4.65 7.49 -19.80
CA ALA A 76 -6.06 7.12 -19.94
C ALA A 76 -6.26 5.78 -20.66
N ASP A 77 -5.21 5.25 -21.29
CA ASP A 77 -5.24 4.07 -22.13
C ASP A 77 -5.58 2.77 -21.38
N LYS A 78 -6.12 1.81 -22.13
CA LYS A 78 -6.26 0.42 -21.71
C LYS A 78 -5.04 -0.37 -22.20
N PHE A 79 -4.37 -1.11 -21.31
CA PHE A 79 -3.20 -1.91 -21.67
C PHE A 79 -3.60 -3.31 -22.18
N ASP A 80 -4.59 -3.93 -21.54
CA ASP A 80 -5.17 -5.22 -21.93
C ASP A 80 -6.56 -5.39 -21.28
N ASP A 81 -7.18 -6.56 -21.42
CA ASP A 81 -8.54 -6.84 -20.92
C ASP A 81 -8.76 -6.58 -19.42
N LYS A 82 -7.70 -6.58 -18.62
CA LYS A 82 -7.77 -6.44 -17.17
C LYS A 82 -7.03 -5.22 -16.64
N HIS A 83 -6.09 -4.66 -17.41
CA HIS A 83 -5.23 -3.58 -16.94
C HIS A 83 -5.48 -2.27 -17.70
N TYR A 84 -5.55 -1.18 -16.94
CA TYR A 84 -5.79 0.17 -17.42
C TYR A 84 -4.74 1.14 -16.85
N GLY A 85 -4.57 2.28 -17.51
CA GLY A 85 -3.88 3.41 -16.93
C GLY A 85 -4.67 4.06 -15.79
N TRP A 86 -3.97 4.76 -14.91
CA TRP A 86 -4.56 5.34 -13.70
C TRP A 86 -5.47 6.55 -13.96
N PHE A 87 -5.44 7.13 -15.16
CA PHE A 87 -6.36 8.19 -15.58
C PHE A 87 -7.46 7.70 -16.53
N SER A 88 -7.58 6.38 -16.71
CA SER A 88 -8.70 5.79 -17.42
C SER A 88 -10.02 6.01 -16.67
N GLU A 89 -11.14 5.96 -17.39
CA GLU A 89 -12.48 6.08 -16.80
C GLU A 89 -12.73 5.08 -15.64
N PRO A 90 -12.41 3.77 -15.75
CA PRO A 90 -12.59 2.85 -14.63
C PRO A 90 -11.75 3.21 -13.39
N ALA A 91 -10.52 3.70 -13.60
CA ALA A 91 -9.62 4.07 -12.52
C ALA A 91 -10.09 5.34 -11.81
N LYS A 92 -10.42 6.40 -12.58
CA LYS A 92 -10.98 7.64 -12.03
C LYS A 92 -12.31 7.40 -11.33
N ALA A 93 -13.22 6.61 -11.91
CA ALA A 93 -14.50 6.28 -11.27
C ALA A 93 -14.32 5.60 -9.90
N ALA A 94 -13.35 4.67 -9.78
CA ALA A 94 -13.06 4.03 -8.50
C ALA A 94 -12.43 4.99 -7.48
N MET A 95 -11.46 5.81 -7.89
CA MET A 95 -10.83 6.80 -7.01
C MET A 95 -11.80 7.90 -6.56
N MET A 96 -12.77 8.26 -7.40
CA MET A 96 -13.73 9.35 -7.17
C MET A 96 -15.04 8.89 -6.53
N LYS A 97 -15.19 7.59 -6.22
CA LYS A 97 -16.42 7.00 -5.65
C LYS A 97 -16.95 7.74 -4.43
N HIS A 98 -16.06 8.27 -3.59
CA HIS A 98 -16.41 8.97 -2.34
C HIS A 98 -16.41 10.50 -2.46
N TYR A 99 -16.30 11.04 -3.68
CA TYR A 99 -16.25 12.48 -3.97
C TYR A 99 -17.31 12.86 -5.03
N PRO A 100 -18.60 12.62 -4.76
CA PRO A 100 -19.65 12.83 -5.75
C PRO A 100 -19.74 14.31 -6.17
N GLY A 101 -19.96 14.54 -7.47
CA GLY A 101 -20.14 15.89 -8.02
C GLY A 101 -18.84 16.70 -8.16
N ARG A 102 -17.67 16.11 -7.89
CA ARG A 102 -16.36 16.75 -8.10
C ARG A 102 -15.52 15.95 -9.09
N THR A 103 -14.69 16.67 -9.86
CA THR A 103 -13.68 16.05 -10.73
C THR A 103 -12.44 15.65 -9.94
N PHE A 104 -11.58 14.82 -10.53
CA PHE A 104 -10.34 14.36 -9.90
C PHE A 104 -9.43 15.54 -9.53
N GLU A 105 -9.36 16.53 -10.42
CA GLU A 105 -8.53 17.73 -10.33
C GLU A 105 -9.09 18.74 -9.32
N GLN A 106 -10.38 18.67 -9.01
CA GLN A 106 -10.98 19.44 -7.92
C GLN A 106 -10.63 18.86 -6.55
N VAL A 107 -10.40 17.55 -6.44
CA VAL A 107 -10.10 16.85 -5.17
C VAL A 107 -8.60 16.78 -4.90
N PHE A 108 -7.80 16.50 -5.92
CA PHE A 108 -6.36 16.32 -5.79
C PHE A 108 -5.58 17.47 -6.41
N ILE A 109 -4.38 17.72 -5.89
CA ILE A 109 -3.43 18.69 -6.47
C ILE A 109 -2.85 18.07 -7.75
N CYS A 110 -3.36 18.50 -8.90
CA CYS A 110 -2.91 18.13 -10.24
C CYS A 110 -3.47 19.10 -11.30
N ASP A 111 -3.03 18.94 -12.55
CA ASP A 111 -3.51 19.71 -13.72
C ASP A 111 -3.80 18.76 -14.88
N GLU A 112 -5.08 18.56 -15.25
CA GLU A 112 -5.47 17.68 -16.36
C GLU A 112 -4.93 18.06 -17.73
N HIS A 113 -4.47 19.29 -17.91
CA HIS A 113 -3.89 19.74 -19.17
C HIS A 113 -2.37 19.56 -19.23
N ALA A 114 -1.73 19.28 -18.09
CA ALA A 114 -0.30 18.98 -18.02
C ALA A 114 -0.03 17.50 -18.33
N PRO A 115 1.13 17.17 -18.93
CA PRO A 115 1.56 15.78 -19.09
C PRO A 115 1.51 15.03 -17.76
N TYR A 116 0.91 13.84 -17.76
CA TYR A 116 0.74 13.00 -16.56
C TYR A 116 0.05 13.71 -15.39
N HIS A 117 -0.82 14.68 -15.69
CA HIS A 117 -1.53 15.48 -14.70
C HIS A 117 -0.60 16.26 -13.74
N ASP A 118 0.59 16.64 -14.20
CA ASP A 118 1.66 17.29 -13.41
C ASP A 118 2.35 16.40 -12.36
N PHE A 119 1.98 15.11 -12.26
CA PHE A 119 2.69 14.18 -11.39
C PHE A 119 4.09 13.86 -11.94
N ILE A 120 5.09 13.91 -11.07
CA ILE A 120 6.50 13.74 -11.47
C ILE A 120 6.95 12.28 -11.49
N SER A 121 6.20 11.38 -10.84
CA SER A 121 6.47 9.96 -10.75
C SER A 121 5.21 9.17 -10.37
N TYR A 122 5.32 7.83 -10.35
CA TYR A 122 4.22 6.99 -9.87
C TYR A 122 3.99 7.20 -8.37
N ASP A 123 5.06 7.30 -7.59
CA ASP A 123 4.96 7.52 -6.14
C ASP A 123 4.33 8.86 -5.80
N ASP A 124 4.61 9.91 -6.59
CA ASP A 124 3.98 11.23 -6.43
C ASP A 124 2.46 11.16 -6.67
N PHE A 125 2.02 10.39 -7.69
CA PHE A 125 0.61 10.10 -7.92
C PHE A 125 0.00 9.21 -6.83
N PHE A 126 0.67 8.15 -6.41
CA PHE A 126 0.14 7.20 -5.43
C PHE A 126 -0.04 7.87 -4.06
N ASN A 127 0.88 8.79 -3.70
CA ASN A 127 0.83 9.63 -2.51
C ASN A 127 0.23 11.04 -2.77
N ARG A 128 -0.53 11.21 -3.87
CA ARG A 128 -1.14 12.49 -4.26
C ARG A 128 -1.83 13.17 -3.08
N ARG A 129 -1.70 14.49 -3.04
CA ARG A 129 -2.25 15.33 -1.97
C ARG A 129 -3.63 15.83 -2.32
N PHE A 130 -4.47 15.96 -1.30
CA PHE A 130 -5.75 16.67 -1.42
C PHE A 130 -5.49 18.15 -1.70
N ARG A 131 -6.32 18.73 -2.55
CA ARG A 131 -6.32 20.16 -2.84
C ARG A 131 -6.85 20.96 -1.67
N ASP A 132 -7.92 20.48 -1.04
CA ASP A 132 -8.48 21.06 0.18
C ASP A 132 -8.65 19.99 1.25
N ARG A 133 -7.68 19.93 2.16
CA ARG A 133 -7.69 18.97 3.25
C ARG A 133 -8.87 19.18 4.19
N ASP A 134 -9.32 20.41 4.42
CA ASP A 134 -10.37 20.67 5.41
C ASP A 134 -11.75 20.28 4.85
N THR A 135 -11.91 20.30 3.52
CA THR A 135 -13.10 19.75 2.82
C THR A 135 -13.02 18.22 2.67
N ASP A 136 -11.89 17.69 2.22
CA ASP A 136 -11.75 16.27 1.84
C ASP A 136 -11.38 15.36 3.02
N ARG A 137 -10.80 15.93 4.09
CA ARG A 137 -10.36 15.27 5.33
C ARG A 137 -10.63 16.14 6.57
N PRO A 138 -11.89 16.49 6.86
CA PRO A 138 -12.22 17.29 8.04
C PRO A 138 -11.86 16.54 9.32
N VAL A 139 -11.21 17.24 10.26
CA VAL A 139 -10.92 16.74 11.60
C VAL A 139 -11.98 17.25 12.56
N VAL A 140 -12.78 16.34 13.12
CA VAL A 140 -13.80 16.68 14.13
C VAL A 140 -13.11 17.30 15.35
N GLY A 141 -13.62 18.42 15.86
CA GLY A 141 -12.99 19.20 16.95
C GLY A 141 -11.77 20.03 16.51
N GLY A 142 -11.30 19.84 15.28
CA GLY A 142 -10.09 20.47 14.74
C GLY A 142 -8.80 19.82 15.27
N VAL A 143 -7.69 20.07 14.58
CA VAL A 143 -6.39 19.43 14.85
C VAL A 143 -5.78 19.72 16.23
N LYS A 144 -6.37 20.63 17.00
CA LYS A 144 -5.91 21.00 18.34
C LYS A 144 -6.66 20.29 19.46
N ASP A 145 -7.83 19.72 19.16
CA ASP A 145 -8.61 18.98 20.15
C ASP A 145 -8.03 17.57 20.30
N THR A 146 -7.31 17.34 21.40
CA THR A 146 -6.69 16.05 21.70
C THR A 146 -7.63 15.11 22.46
N THR A 147 -8.90 15.48 22.65
CA THR A 147 -9.89 14.63 23.34
C THR A 147 -10.62 13.69 22.37
N LEU A 148 -10.49 13.92 21.06
CA LEU A 148 -11.11 13.13 20.00
C LEU A 148 -10.05 12.37 19.21
N ILE A 149 -10.24 11.06 19.06
CA ILE A 149 -9.40 10.20 18.22
C ILE A 149 -10.14 9.93 16.91
N GLY A 150 -9.63 10.48 15.81
CA GLY A 150 -10.13 10.22 14.46
C GLY A 150 -9.51 8.97 13.84
N ALA A 151 -10.09 8.50 12.73
CA ALA A 151 -9.49 7.43 11.94
C ALA A 151 -8.16 7.89 11.32
N ALA A 152 -7.14 7.04 11.36
CA ALA A 152 -5.80 7.36 10.85
C ALA A 152 -5.74 7.44 9.31
N CYS A 153 -6.63 6.72 8.62
CA CYS A 153 -6.67 6.66 7.16
C CYS A 153 -8.07 6.24 6.66
N GLU A 154 -8.30 6.36 5.35
CA GLU A 154 -9.45 5.74 4.68
C GLU A 154 -9.38 4.22 4.85
N SER A 155 -10.19 3.69 5.76
CA SER A 155 -10.15 2.28 6.13
C SER A 155 -11.53 1.81 6.61
N VAL A 156 -11.67 0.49 6.71
CA VAL A 156 -12.80 -0.15 7.39
C VAL A 156 -12.25 -0.80 8.65
N SER A 157 -12.91 -0.59 9.79
CA SER A 157 -12.52 -1.26 11.03
C SER A 157 -12.68 -2.77 10.89
N TYR A 158 -11.63 -3.52 11.23
CA TYR A 158 -11.64 -4.99 11.15
C TYR A 158 -11.99 -5.62 12.50
N ASN A 159 -11.29 -5.25 13.55
CA ASN A 159 -11.48 -5.78 14.89
C ASN A 159 -11.02 -4.75 15.94
N VAL A 160 -11.60 -4.82 17.13
CA VAL A 160 -11.21 -4.06 18.32
C VAL A 160 -11.11 -5.05 19.48
N SER A 161 -10.07 -4.93 20.28
CA SER A 161 -9.86 -5.75 21.47
C SER A 161 -9.24 -4.89 22.56
N ASP A 162 -9.65 -5.16 23.78
CA ASP A 162 -9.29 -4.42 25.00
C ASP A 162 -8.68 -5.39 26.04
N ASP A 163 -8.02 -4.81 27.05
CA ASP A 163 -7.33 -5.50 28.15
C ASP A 163 -6.40 -6.63 27.65
N LEU A 164 -5.53 -6.27 26.70
CA LEU A 164 -4.64 -7.23 26.07
C LEU A 164 -3.46 -7.61 26.97
N GLN A 165 -3.16 -8.90 27.04
CA GLN A 165 -1.94 -9.43 27.67
C GLN A 165 -0.85 -9.64 26.61
N SER A 166 0.44 -9.61 27.01
CA SER A 166 1.61 -9.82 26.14
C SER A 166 1.49 -11.02 25.18
N LEU A 167 0.97 -12.12 25.71
CA LEU A 167 0.83 -13.41 25.01
C LEU A 167 -0.62 -13.74 24.65
N HIS A 168 -1.55 -12.78 24.76
CA HIS A 168 -2.95 -12.96 24.34
C HIS A 168 -2.99 -13.27 22.84
N THR A 169 -3.69 -14.33 22.46
CA THR A 169 -4.01 -14.65 21.07
C THR A 169 -4.93 -13.60 20.43
N LEU A 170 -4.40 -12.84 19.49
CA LEU A 170 -5.10 -11.91 18.61
C LEU A 170 -5.31 -12.56 17.24
N PHE A 171 -6.51 -12.43 16.67
CA PHE A 171 -6.77 -12.90 15.31
C PHE A 171 -6.72 -11.74 14.31
N ILE A 172 -5.79 -11.82 13.36
CA ILE A 172 -5.66 -10.88 12.25
C ILE A 172 -5.81 -11.66 10.96
N LYS A 173 -6.94 -11.45 10.25
CA LYS A 173 -7.26 -12.14 8.99
C LYS A 173 -7.24 -13.67 9.11
N GLY A 174 -7.71 -14.20 10.25
CA GLY A 174 -7.78 -15.65 10.52
C GLY A 174 -6.49 -16.26 11.05
N GLU A 175 -5.39 -15.51 11.11
CA GLU A 175 -4.12 -15.95 11.66
C GLU A 175 -3.96 -15.48 13.11
N ALA A 176 -3.43 -16.35 13.96
CA ALA A 176 -3.22 -16.10 15.38
C ALA A 176 -1.85 -15.45 15.64
N TYR A 177 -1.84 -14.32 16.34
CA TYR A 177 -0.66 -13.59 16.78
C TYR A 177 -0.74 -13.32 18.28
N SER A 178 0.38 -12.91 18.90
CA SER A 178 0.32 -12.27 20.21
C SER A 178 0.82 -10.84 20.14
N LEU A 179 0.43 -10.00 21.10
CA LEU A 179 0.88 -8.59 21.17
C LEU A 179 2.41 -8.50 21.09
N LYS A 180 3.10 -9.32 21.89
CA LYS A 180 4.57 -9.41 21.91
C LYS A 180 5.18 -9.77 20.56
N HIS A 181 4.62 -10.73 19.83
CA HIS A 181 5.14 -11.11 18.51
C HIS A 181 4.78 -10.07 17.43
N LEU A 182 3.59 -9.46 17.53
CA LEU A 182 3.16 -8.39 16.64
C LEU A 182 4.11 -7.18 16.71
N LEU A 183 4.55 -6.84 17.92
CA LEU A 183 5.52 -5.77 18.18
C LEU A 183 6.98 -6.24 18.15
N ASN A 184 7.27 -7.44 17.61
CA ASN A 184 8.62 -7.98 17.47
C ASN A 184 9.45 -7.99 18.78
N ASN A 185 8.79 -8.26 19.92
CA ASN A 185 9.40 -8.25 21.25
C ASN A 185 10.12 -6.92 21.57
N ASP A 186 9.59 -5.81 21.06
CA ASP A 186 10.11 -4.48 21.33
C ASP A 186 10.00 -4.14 22.84
N PRO A 187 11.00 -3.47 23.45
CA PRO A 187 10.96 -3.09 24.87
C PRO A 187 9.75 -2.25 25.28
N PHE A 188 9.06 -1.59 24.33
CA PHE A 188 7.85 -0.82 24.60
C PHE A 188 6.57 -1.66 24.58
N THR A 189 6.64 -2.97 24.33
CA THR A 189 5.47 -3.86 24.30
C THR A 189 4.62 -3.74 25.58
N GLU A 190 5.26 -3.67 26.75
CA GLU A 190 4.58 -3.60 28.05
C GLU A 190 3.69 -2.35 28.19
N GLN A 191 3.92 -1.28 27.42
CA GLN A 191 3.10 -0.07 27.45
C GLN A 191 1.71 -0.27 26.82
N PHE A 192 1.56 -1.32 26.01
CA PHE A 192 0.31 -1.67 25.33
C PHE A 192 -0.42 -2.84 26.02
N GLU A 193 0.17 -3.41 27.08
CA GLU A 193 -0.51 -4.39 27.92
C GLU A 193 -1.57 -3.69 28.76
N HIS A 194 -2.69 -4.38 28.99
CA HIS A 194 -3.89 -3.83 29.61
C HIS A 194 -4.47 -2.60 28.87
N GLY A 195 -4.03 -2.39 27.62
CA GLY A 195 -4.66 -1.47 26.67
C GLY A 195 -6.02 -2.00 26.26
#